data_AF-A0A965URC0-F1
#
_entry.id   AF-A0A965URC0-F1
#
_cell.length_a   1.000
_cell.length_b   1.000
_cell.length_c   1.000
_cell.angle_alpha   90.00
_cell.angle_beta   90.00
_cell.angle_gamma   90.00
#
_symmetry.space_group_name_H-M   'P 1'
#
loop_
_entity.id
_entity.type
_entity.pdbx_description
1 polymer ?
#
loop_
_entity_poly.entity_id
_entity_poly.type
_entity_poly.pdbx_seq_one_letter_code
_entity_poly.pdbx_strand_id
1 'polypeptide(L)'
;GAYAPDDPAHERRRGDRRDRGEVHHHPREAWENFRQAWNAGKGRKWTPSTPPDGWEDRLAEPGWLEVATDAIGRIGECRYFKTPMTLIQFVKPGWAHKVLGGSFDHPKGSPQRGGDFGDVPPPPREWPEEDREALERTRRKLAAAKEGL
;
A
#
# COMPACT_ATOMS: atom_id res chain seq x y z
N GLY A 1 61.76 -14.45 -35.01
CA GLY A 1 60.68 -15.34 -34.57
C GLY A 1 60.09 -14.77 -33.31
N ALA A 2 58.75 -14.72 -33.28
CA ALA A 2 57.86 -14.10 -32.29
C ALA A 2 58.37 -13.91 -30.84
N TYR A 3 58.33 -12.66 -30.38
CA TYR A 3 58.14 -12.29 -28.97
C TYR A 3 56.62 -12.31 -28.70
N ALA A 4 56.17 -13.11 -27.73
CA ALA A 4 54.82 -13.03 -27.18
C ALA A 4 54.91 -12.33 -25.80
N PRO A 5 54.09 -11.29 -25.52
CA PRO A 5 54.10 -10.59 -24.24
C PRO A 5 53.10 -11.17 -23.23
N ASP A 6 53.33 -10.79 -21.97
CA ASP A 6 52.59 -11.03 -20.72
C ASP A 6 51.06 -11.09 -20.79
N ASP A 7 50.48 -11.93 -19.93
CA ASP A 7 49.08 -11.81 -19.49
C ASP A 7 48.91 -12.20 -18.00
N PRO A 8 48.71 -11.22 -17.10
CA PRO A 8 48.13 -11.46 -15.80
C PRO A 8 46.80 -10.70 -15.68
N ALA A 9 45.74 -11.15 -16.35
CA ALA A 9 44.39 -10.61 -16.20
C ALA A 9 43.42 -11.60 -15.54
N HIS A 10 43.59 -11.86 -14.24
CA HIS A 10 42.60 -12.56 -13.40
C HIS A 10 41.62 -11.59 -12.70
N GLU A 11 41.11 -10.59 -13.41
CA GLU A 11 40.06 -9.70 -12.91
C GLU A 11 38.83 -9.70 -13.81
N ARG A 12 38.07 -10.81 -13.88
CA ARG A 12 36.66 -10.74 -14.34
C ARG A 12 35.82 -11.85 -13.72
N ARG A 13 35.23 -11.61 -12.55
CA ARG A 13 33.85 -12.08 -12.30
C ARG A 13 33.20 -11.49 -11.04
N ARG A 14 31.97 -11.03 -11.27
CA ARG A 14 30.86 -10.76 -10.33
C ARG A 14 30.88 -9.40 -9.64
N GLY A 15 30.61 -8.38 -10.44
CA GLY A 15 29.93 -7.17 -10.02
C GLY A 15 28.64 -6.89 -10.81
N ASP A 16 28.02 -7.90 -11.44
CA ASP A 16 26.79 -7.73 -12.22
C ASP A 16 25.55 -7.86 -11.32
N ARG A 17 25.33 -6.85 -10.49
CA ARG A 17 24.06 -6.66 -9.80
C ARG A 17 23.91 -5.20 -9.38
N ARG A 18 22.93 -4.53 -10.00
CA ARG A 18 22.38 -3.20 -9.69
C ARG A 18 22.96 -2.04 -10.51
N ASP A 19 22.92 -2.18 -11.83
CA ASP A 19 22.49 -1.05 -12.65
C ASP A 19 21.02 -1.29 -13.02
N ARG A 20 20.13 -1.12 -12.05
CA ARG A 20 18.69 -1.15 -12.31
C ARG A 20 18.34 0.28 -12.69
N GLY A 21 18.55 0.60 -13.96
CA GLY A 21 18.40 1.94 -14.52
C GLY A 21 17.18 2.65 -13.95
N GLU A 22 17.42 3.80 -13.34
CA GLU A 22 16.38 4.69 -12.86
C GLU A 22 15.58 5.14 -14.09
N VAL A 23 14.35 4.63 -14.24
CA VAL A 23 13.52 4.95 -15.40
C VAL A 23 13.01 6.38 -15.20
N HIS A 24 13.76 7.35 -15.70
CA HIS A 24 13.33 8.75 -15.70
C HIS A 24 12.20 8.92 -16.72
N HIS A 25 10.95 8.78 -16.29
CA HIS A 25 9.81 9.11 -17.13
C HIS A 25 9.66 10.64 -17.21
N HIS A 26 9.66 11.21 -18.42
CA HIS A 26 9.26 12.61 -18.59
C HIS A 26 7.82 12.79 -18.06
N PRO A 27 7.54 13.79 -17.20
CA PRO A 27 6.25 13.90 -16.51
C PRO A 27 5.02 13.90 -17.43
N ARG A 28 5.16 14.50 -18.62
CA ARG A 28 4.11 14.53 -19.65
C ARG A 28 3.88 13.18 -20.32
N GLU A 29 4.96 12.46 -20.66
CA GLU A 29 4.86 11.13 -21.29
C GLU A 29 4.33 10.10 -20.29
N ALA A 30 4.80 10.16 -19.04
CA ALA A 30 4.29 9.34 -17.94
C ALA A 30 2.77 9.50 -17.79
N TRP A 31 2.31 10.75 -17.81
CA TRP A 31 0.90 11.07 -17.71
C TRP A 31 0.08 10.53 -18.88
N GLU A 32 0.50 10.72 -20.13
CA GLU A 32 -0.28 10.24 -21.27
C GLU A 32 -0.35 8.71 -21.31
N ASN A 33 0.76 8.02 -21.01
CA ASN A 33 0.78 6.56 -20.92
C ASN A 33 -0.16 6.06 -19.82
N PHE A 34 -0.09 6.67 -18.63
CA PHE A 34 -0.95 6.32 -17.51
C PHE A 34 -2.43 6.61 -17.80
N ARG A 35 -2.73 7.76 -18.39
CA ARG A 35 -4.08 8.14 -18.82
C ARG A 35 -4.64 7.14 -19.83
N GLN A 36 -3.82 6.68 -20.76
CA GLN A 36 -4.21 5.67 -21.75
C GLN A 36 -4.52 4.33 -21.06
N ALA A 37 -3.67 3.88 -20.14
CA ALA A 37 -3.91 2.68 -19.32
C ALA A 37 -5.20 2.80 -18.50
N TRP A 38 -5.39 3.92 -17.81
CA TRP A 38 -6.61 4.20 -17.03
C TRP A 38 -7.86 4.15 -17.91
N ASN A 39 -7.80 4.80 -19.08
CA ASN A 39 -8.89 4.85 -20.04
C ASN A 39 -9.09 3.55 -20.81
N ALA A 40 -8.14 2.61 -20.80
CA ALA A 40 -8.38 1.23 -21.26
C ALA A 40 -9.07 0.39 -20.16
N GLY A 41 -8.80 0.71 -18.90
CA GLY A 41 -9.33 0.02 -17.73
C GLY A 41 -10.83 0.25 -17.43
N LYS A 42 -11.24 -0.30 -16.28
CA LYS A 42 -12.64 -0.31 -15.78
C LYS A 42 -12.99 0.88 -14.87
N GLY A 43 -12.03 1.77 -14.60
CA GLY A 43 -12.31 3.03 -13.91
C GLY A 43 -13.21 3.97 -14.71
N ARG A 44 -13.75 5.01 -14.05
CA ARG A 44 -14.47 6.09 -14.74
C ARG A 44 -13.50 6.79 -15.70
N LYS A 45 -13.86 6.86 -16.98
CA LYS A 45 -13.03 7.49 -18.02
C LYS A 45 -12.64 8.92 -17.66
N TRP A 46 -11.38 9.27 -17.92
CA TRP A 46 -10.80 10.59 -17.75
C TRP A 46 -10.65 11.27 -19.11
N THR A 47 -11.54 12.20 -19.41
CA THR A 47 -11.54 12.96 -20.67
C THR A 47 -10.58 14.13 -20.71
N PRO A 48 -10.28 14.87 -19.61
CA PRO A 48 -9.30 15.96 -19.66
C PRO A 48 -7.93 15.49 -20.11
N SER A 49 -7.24 16.32 -20.88
CA SER A 49 -5.83 16.10 -21.24
C SER A 49 -4.87 16.42 -20.10
N THR A 50 -5.32 17.18 -19.11
CA THR A 50 -4.51 17.52 -17.93
C THR A 50 -4.61 16.43 -16.86
N PRO A 51 -3.53 16.21 -16.10
CA PRO A 51 -3.58 15.33 -14.93
C PRO A 51 -4.50 15.90 -13.85
N PRO A 52 -5.06 15.04 -12.97
CA PRO A 52 -5.74 15.48 -11.76
C PRO A 52 -4.74 16.05 -10.75
N ASP A 53 -5.24 16.84 -9.79
CA ASP A 53 -4.46 17.32 -8.66
C ASP A 53 -3.81 16.17 -7.89
N GLY A 54 -2.58 16.37 -7.43
CA GLY A 54 -1.78 15.38 -6.71
C GLY A 54 -1.07 14.36 -7.59
N TRP A 55 -1.28 14.36 -8.92
CA TRP A 55 -0.54 13.50 -9.86
C TRP A 55 0.98 13.67 -9.73
N GLU A 56 1.47 14.91 -9.70
CA GLU A 56 2.91 15.19 -9.63
C GLU A 56 3.53 14.64 -8.34
N ASP A 57 2.83 14.83 -7.21
CA ASP A 57 3.25 14.28 -5.91
C ASP A 57 3.31 12.75 -5.94
N ARG A 58 2.37 12.11 -6.64
CA ARG A 58 2.34 10.65 -6.81
C ARG A 58 3.47 10.17 -7.72
N LEU A 59 3.72 10.87 -8.82
CA LEU A 59 4.78 10.51 -9.77
C LEU A 59 6.18 10.65 -9.14
N ALA A 60 6.34 11.58 -8.19
CA ALA A 60 7.56 11.74 -7.42
C ALA A 60 7.83 10.58 -6.42
N GLU A 61 6.83 9.76 -6.11
CA GLU A 61 7.00 8.61 -5.22
C GLU A 61 7.69 7.45 -5.96
N PRO A 62 8.85 6.98 -5.48
CA PRO A 62 9.58 5.90 -6.15
C PRO A 62 8.74 4.63 -6.26
N GLY A 63 8.62 4.09 -7.49
CA GLY A 63 7.90 2.86 -7.78
C GLY A 63 6.37 3.00 -7.77
N TRP A 64 5.82 4.20 -7.55
CA TRP A 64 4.37 4.39 -7.49
C TRP A 64 3.70 4.17 -8.84
N LEU A 65 4.32 4.60 -9.95
CA LEU A 65 3.73 4.51 -11.29
C LEU A 65 3.51 3.05 -11.72
N GLU A 66 4.46 2.18 -11.41
CA GLU A 66 4.39 0.74 -11.68
C GLU A 66 3.28 0.10 -10.85
N VAL A 67 3.27 0.36 -9.54
CA VAL A 67 2.21 -0.10 -8.62
C VAL A 67 0.83 0.39 -9.07
N ALA A 68 0.74 1.64 -9.49
CA ALA A 68 -0.49 2.25 -9.96
C ALA A 68 -0.98 1.61 -11.27
N THR A 69 -0.06 1.29 -12.19
CA THR A 69 -0.38 0.62 -13.45
C THR A 69 -0.90 -0.80 -13.22
N ASP A 70 -0.28 -1.55 -12.32
CA ASP A 70 -0.76 -2.89 -11.93
C ASP A 70 -2.14 -2.82 -11.26
N ALA A 71 -2.34 -1.83 -10.39
CA ALA A 71 -3.60 -1.63 -9.70
C ALA A 71 -4.77 -1.32 -10.65
N ILE A 72 -4.54 -0.64 -11.79
CA ILE A 72 -5.59 -0.37 -12.80
C ILE A 72 -6.26 -1.66 -13.27
N GLY A 73 -5.48 -2.74 -13.45
CA GLY A 73 -5.99 -4.05 -13.87
C GLY A 73 -7.00 -4.65 -12.88
N ARG A 74 -6.85 -4.37 -11.58
CA ARG A 74 -7.72 -4.90 -10.51
C ARG A 74 -8.97 -4.06 -10.24
N ILE A 75 -9.07 -2.83 -10.78
CA ILE A 75 -10.21 -1.94 -10.49
C ILE A 75 -11.56 -2.59 -10.82
N GLY A 76 -11.62 -3.42 -11.86
CA GLY A 76 -12.84 -4.15 -12.24
C GLY A 76 -13.29 -5.21 -11.24
N GLU A 77 -12.41 -5.66 -10.36
CA GLU A 77 -12.69 -6.64 -9.31
C GLU A 77 -13.20 -5.99 -8.01
N CYS A 78 -13.00 -4.68 -7.85
CA CYS A 78 -13.40 -3.94 -6.65
C CYS A 78 -14.94 -3.85 -6.52
N ARG A 79 -15.54 -4.65 -5.64
CA ARG A 79 -17.00 -4.68 -5.39
C ARG A 79 -17.47 -3.65 -4.38
N TYR A 80 -16.54 -2.98 -3.69
CA TYR A 80 -16.86 -1.97 -2.68
C TYR A 80 -17.63 -0.78 -3.25
N PHE A 81 -17.36 -0.42 -4.50
CA PHE A 81 -17.95 0.75 -5.14
C PHE A 81 -19.17 0.39 -5.99
N LYS A 82 -20.29 1.08 -5.76
CA LYS A 82 -21.48 0.98 -6.62
C LYS A 82 -21.26 1.62 -7.99
N THR A 83 -20.40 2.64 -8.06
CA THR A 83 -20.00 3.30 -9.30
C THR A 83 -18.54 3.04 -9.58
N PRO A 84 -18.11 3.05 -10.86
CA PRO A 84 -16.70 2.93 -11.19
C PRO A 84 -15.84 3.95 -10.43
N MET A 85 -14.69 3.50 -9.92
CA MET A 85 -13.72 4.34 -9.22
C MET A 85 -13.29 5.51 -10.10
N THR A 86 -13.18 6.72 -9.53
CA THR A 86 -12.72 7.90 -10.28
C THR A 86 -11.21 8.04 -10.19
N LEU A 87 -10.60 8.65 -11.22
CA LEU A 87 -9.16 8.85 -11.23
C LEU A 87 -8.69 9.75 -10.07
N ILE A 88 -9.44 10.80 -9.77
CA ILE A 88 -9.16 11.72 -8.64
C ILE A 88 -9.15 10.97 -7.29
N GLN A 89 -9.98 9.95 -7.13
CA GLN A 89 -9.94 9.10 -5.93
C GLN A 89 -8.71 8.20 -5.92
N PHE A 90 -8.38 7.62 -7.07
CA PHE A 90 -7.29 6.67 -7.22
C PHE A 90 -5.90 7.29 -7.01
N VAL A 91 -5.69 8.55 -7.40
CA VAL A 91 -4.41 9.26 -7.18
C VAL A 91 -4.19 9.69 -5.73
N LYS A 92 -5.15 9.47 -4.82
CA LYS A 92 -4.96 9.78 -3.40
C LYS A 92 -3.89 8.87 -2.78
N PRO A 93 -3.18 9.34 -1.74
CA PRO A 93 -2.12 8.56 -1.10
C PRO A 93 -2.58 7.15 -0.66
N GLY A 94 -1.77 6.15 -1.00
CA GLY A 94 -1.98 4.75 -0.66
C GLY A 94 -3.11 4.02 -1.39
N TRP A 95 -3.84 4.66 -2.30
CA TRP A 95 -4.99 4.03 -2.96
C TRP A 95 -4.60 2.88 -3.90
N ALA A 96 -3.54 3.02 -4.69
CA ALA A 96 -3.04 1.95 -5.54
C ALA A 96 -2.72 0.68 -4.73
N HIS A 97 -2.05 0.83 -3.58
CA HIS A 97 -1.78 -0.28 -2.66
C HIS A 97 -3.05 -0.86 -2.05
N LYS A 98 -4.05 -0.05 -1.71
CA LYS A 98 -5.35 -0.55 -1.20
C LYS A 98 -6.09 -1.37 -2.25
N VAL A 99 -6.03 -0.97 -3.52
CA VAL A 99 -6.60 -1.73 -4.63
C VAL A 99 -5.87 -3.07 -4.80
N LEU A 100 -4.54 -3.06 -4.81
CA LEU A 100 -3.74 -4.30 -4.89
C LEU A 100 -3.95 -5.22 -3.69
N GLY A 101 -4.03 -4.65 -2.49
CA GLY A 101 -4.25 -5.37 -1.24
C GLY A 101 -5.69 -5.81 -1.00
N GLY A 102 -6.58 -5.68 -1.99
CA GLY A 102 -7.96 -6.19 -1.89
C GLY A 102 -8.86 -5.45 -0.90
N SER A 103 -8.47 -4.23 -0.47
CA SER A 103 -9.27 -3.44 0.48
C SER A 103 -10.69 -3.12 -0.02
N PHE A 104 -10.91 -3.27 -1.32
CA PHE A 104 -12.16 -2.94 -2.00
C PHE A 104 -12.84 -4.17 -2.62
N ASP A 105 -12.38 -5.39 -2.33
CA ASP A 105 -12.89 -6.62 -2.95
C ASP A 105 -14.29 -6.98 -2.47
N HIS A 106 -14.66 -6.52 -1.27
CA HIS A 106 -15.97 -6.79 -0.69
C HIS A 106 -16.92 -5.59 -0.77
N PRO A 107 -18.24 -5.82 -0.90
CA PRO A 107 -19.23 -4.77 -0.87
C PRO A 107 -19.15 -3.92 0.40
N LYS A 108 -19.43 -2.63 0.29
CA LYS A 108 -19.49 -1.73 1.45
C LYS A 108 -20.48 -2.26 2.49
N GLY A 109 -20.00 -2.50 3.71
CA GLY A 109 -20.81 -3.02 4.82
C GLY A 109 -20.83 -4.55 4.93
N SER A 110 -20.12 -5.28 4.07
CA SER A 110 -19.78 -6.66 4.40
C SER A 110 -18.95 -6.65 5.68
N PRO A 111 -19.23 -7.51 6.68
CA PRO A 111 -18.27 -7.72 7.74
C PRO A 111 -16.97 -8.09 7.06
N GLN A 112 -15.94 -7.24 7.19
CA GLN A 112 -14.59 -7.69 6.95
C GLN A 112 -14.48 -8.97 7.76
N ARG A 113 -14.12 -10.08 7.11
CA ARG A 113 -13.68 -11.29 7.81
C ARG A 113 -12.38 -10.94 8.56
N GLY A 114 -12.46 -10.06 9.55
CA GLY A 114 -11.66 -10.15 10.75
C GLY A 114 -12.04 -11.49 11.35
N GLY A 115 -11.01 -12.27 11.67
CA GLY A 115 -11.11 -13.69 12.01
C GLY A 115 -12.25 -14.02 12.97
N ASP A 116 -12.66 -15.27 12.93
CA ASP A 116 -13.78 -15.86 13.67
C ASP A 116 -13.78 -15.49 15.17
N PHE A 117 -14.33 -14.33 15.51
CA PHE A 117 -14.84 -14.03 16.86
C PHE A 117 -16.25 -14.58 17.05
N GLY A 118 -16.79 -15.29 16.05
CA GLY A 118 -18.10 -15.95 16.11
C GLY A 118 -18.14 -17.14 17.05
N ASP A 119 -16.98 -17.66 17.47
CA ASP A 119 -16.84 -18.74 18.45
C ASP A 119 -16.20 -18.25 19.76
N VAL A 120 -16.09 -16.93 19.94
CA VAL A 120 -15.67 -16.35 21.21
C VAL A 120 -16.91 -16.15 22.06
N PRO A 121 -17.01 -16.84 23.23
CA PRO A 121 -18.14 -16.62 24.13
C PRO A 121 -18.23 -15.13 24.46
N PRO A 122 -19.46 -14.58 24.58
CA PRO A 122 -19.64 -13.18 24.93
C PRO A 122 -18.81 -12.85 26.18
N PRO A 123 -18.19 -11.65 26.24
CA PRO A 123 -17.38 -11.29 27.40
C PRO A 123 -18.22 -11.47 28.67
N PRO A 124 -17.63 -12.02 29.75
CA PRO A 124 -18.34 -12.22 31.01
C PRO A 124 -19.06 -10.94 31.44
N ARG A 125 -20.36 -11.06 31.76
CA ARG A 125 -21.15 -9.93 32.30
C ARG A 125 -20.59 -9.42 33.63
N GLU A 126 -19.87 -10.26 34.35
CA GLU A 126 -19.25 -9.96 35.62
C GLU A 126 -17.77 -10.35 35.54
N TRP A 127 -16.91 -9.46 36.03
CA TRP A 127 -15.48 -9.74 36.09
C TRP A 127 -15.24 -10.79 37.18
N PRO A 128 -14.42 -11.82 36.91
CA PRO A 128 -13.96 -12.74 37.95
C PRO A 128 -13.44 -11.97 39.17
N GLU A 129 -13.69 -12.50 40.36
CA GLU A 129 -13.29 -11.84 41.61
C GLU A 129 -11.80 -11.51 41.64
N GLU A 130 -10.96 -12.39 41.07
CA GLU A 130 -9.52 -12.17 40.92
C GLU A 130 -9.17 -10.93 40.10
N ASP A 131 -9.91 -10.65 39.02
CA ASP A 131 -9.71 -9.47 38.17
C ASP A 131 -10.17 -8.19 38.88
N ARG A 132 -11.23 -8.29 39.69
CA ARG A 132 -11.71 -7.18 40.52
C ARG A 132 -10.70 -6.84 41.62
N GLU A 133 -10.13 -7.86 42.26
CA GLU A 133 -9.06 -7.70 43.24
C GLU A 133 -7.78 -7.13 42.61
N ALA A 134 -7.42 -7.55 41.39
CA ALA A 134 -6.30 -7.00 40.65
C ALA A 134 -6.52 -5.52 40.30
N LEU A 135 -7.75 -5.14 39.92
CA LEU A 135 -8.12 -3.75 39.67
C LEU A 135 -8.03 -2.90 40.95
N GLU A 136 -8.56 -3.39 42.07
CA GLU A 136 -8.51 -2.69 43.36
C GLU A 136 -7.08 -2.54 43.89
N ARG A 137 -6.24 -3.57 43.70
CA ARG A 137 -4.81 -3.52 44.01
C ARG A 137 -4.10 -2.45 43.18
N THR A 138 -4.44 -2.37 41.89
CA THR A 138 -3.87 -1.36 40.98
C THR A 138 -4.34 0.04 41.34
N ARG A 139 -5.64 0.21 41.68
CA ARG A 139 -6.19 1.48 42.18
C ARG A 139 -5.49 1.95 43.45
N ARG A 140 -5.29 1.06 44.43
CA ARG A 140 -4.56 1.39 45.67
C ARG A 140 -3.12 1.80 45.40
N LYS A 141 -2.43 1.10 44.50
CA LYS A 141 -1.05 1.43 44.10
C LYS A 141 -0.96 2.81 43.44
N LEU A 142 -1.91 3.13 42.55
CA LEU A 142 -1.97 4.43 41.88
C LEU A 142 -2.37 5.57 42.83
N ALA A 143 -3.27 5.31 43.78
CA ALA A 143 -3.64 6.29 44.81
C ALA A 143 -2.46 6.62 45.73
N ALA A 144 -1.75 5.60 46.22
CA ALA A 144 -0.54 5.79 47.02
C ALA A 144 0.59 6.51 46.25
N ALA A 145 0.73 6.24 44.94
CA ALA A 145 1.68 6.95 44.08
C ALA A 145 1.30 8.42 43.85
N LYS A 146 0.01 8.75 43.95
CA LYS A 146 -0.51 10.12 43.79
C LYS A 146 -0.43 10.95 45.08
N GLU A 147 -0.49 10.31 46.25
CA GLU A 147 -0.35 10.98 47.57
C GLU A 147 1.10 11.14 48.04
N GLY A 148 2.05 10.43 47.42
CA GLY A 148 3.49 10.56 47.69
C GLY A 148 4.22 11.62 46.84
N LEU A 149 3.47 12.52 46.19
CA LEU A 149 3.95 13.58 45.31
C LEU A 149 3.36 14.93 45.75
#